data_AF-A0A2M8J3T5-F1
#
_entry.id   AF-A0A2M8J3T5-F1
#
_cell.length_a   1.000
_cell.length_b   1.000
_cell.length_c   1.000
_cell.angle_alpha   90.00
_cell.angle_beta   90.00
_cell.angle_gamma   90.00
#
_symmetry.space_group_name_H-M   'P 1'
#
loop_
_entity.id
_entity.type
_entity.pdbx_description
1 polymer ?
#
loop_
_entity_poly.entity_id
_entity_poly.type
_entity_poly.pdbx_seq_one_letter_code
_entity_poly.pdbx_strand_id
1 'polypeptide(L)'
;MAHRITWSSTPPEFDKAVFMSCDAGMLLPSCYLGHQILAMERERDFDVILCVTDRSIIPEPLLDIGIRYLEVEPGMVFEDLPNSELITPAAYLRLVVIDLLKDDYHRLLYVDGDIVLRRPGLGELLAAPMEHAVYAAPDAADFRADKTYEHYTGPLGLKPEFFYRNSGVLLVDSKAAAETKVMQRVLDYAQANHEKLVHHDQSALNGALKDDLGLLSLRWNFQVIEPLMEWVDRIDPVLLHFVGRQKPWRAPEGSIRHVYRRGYDTFFIDHGVSLPAPPARISKSSKSARLARIPGKIWRYLTNPAKALRAKKQWQDETGFEQFEINETRLQAILDAKQAL
;
A
#
# COMPACT_ATOMS: atom_id res chain seq x y z
N MET A 1 6.50 26.77 8.34
CA MET A 1 5.19 27.07 7.73
C MET A 1 4.23 25.91 8.00
N ALA A 2 2.93 26.18 8.17
CA ALA A 2 1.91 25.13 8.34
C ALA A 2 1.60 24.45 6.98
N HIS A 3 1.22 23.17 7.01
CA HIS A 3 0.75 22.46 5.82
C HIS A 3 -0.50 23.13 5.25
N ARG A 4 -0.67 23.15 3.93
CA ARG A 4 -1.87 23.71 3.29
C ARG A 4 -2.13 23.12 1.91
N ILE A 5 -3.40 23.13 1.51
CA ILE A 5 -3.81 22.91 0.12
C ILE A 5 -3.64 24.24 -0.63
N THR A 6 -2.80 24.27 -1.66
CA THR A 6 -2.52 25.48 -2.47
C THR A 6 -3.38 25.55 -3.72
N TRP A 7 -3.92 24.43 -4.16
CA TRP A 7 -4.82 24.35 -5.31
C TRP A 7 -5.72 23.11 -5.25
N SER A 8 -6.92 23.25 -5.80
CA SER A 8 -7.91 22.18 -5.93
C SER A 8 -8.55 22.28 -7.31
N SER A 9 -8.62 21.18 -8.07
CA SER A 9 -9.20 21.19 -9.42
C SER A 9 -10.71 21.42 -9.40
N THR A 10 -11.39 20.81 -8.43
CA THR A 10 -12.84 20.92 -8.20
C THR A 10 -13.11 21.05 -6.69
N PRO A 11 -14.26 21.59 -6.25
CA PRO A 11 -14.67 21.50 -4.84
C PRO A 11 -15.02 20.06 -4.44
N PRO A 12 -15.12 19.75 -3.13
CA PRO A 12 -15.71 18.49 -2.66
C PRO A 12 -17.15 18.33 -3.17
N GLU A 13 -17.52 17.13 -3.61
CA GLU A 13 -18.91 16.79 -4.00
C GLU A 13 -19.60 15.94 -2.92
N PHE A 14 -18.82 15.10 -2.23
CA PHE A 14 -19.30 14.18 -1.21
C PHE A 14 -18.66 14.45 0.15
N ASP A 15 -19.19 13.82 1.20
CA ASP A 15 -18.64 13.87 2.56
C ASP A 15 -17.68 12.71 2.87
N LYS A 16 -17.45 11.84 1.88
CA LYS A 16 -16.50 10.73 1.89
C LYS A 16 -15.51 10.87 0.75
N ALA A 17 -14.28 10.38 0.95
CA ALA A 17 -13.32 10.30 -0.15
C ALA A 17 -12.41 9.07 -0.08
N VAL A 18 -12.05 8.57 -1.26
CA VAL A 18 -10.85 7.74 -1.47
C VAL A 18 -9.76 8.64 -2.01
N PHE A 19 -8.59 8.65 -1.38
CA PHE A 19 -7.49 9.49 -1.83
C PHE A 19 -6.16 8.74 -1.93
N MET A 20 -5.36 9.18 -2.88
CA MET A 20 -3.97 8.81 -3.05
C MET A 20 -3.11 10.06 -2.81
N SER A 21 -1.89 9.86 -2.30
CA SER A 21 -0.87 10.91 -2.23
C SER A 21 0.41 10.37 -2.83
N CYS A 22 1.03 11.10 -3.75
CA CYS A 22 2.15 10.58 -4.51
C CYS A 22 3.23 11.63 -4.79
N ASP A 23 4.45 11.11 -4.99
CA ASP A 23 5.52 11.84 -5.68
C ASP A 23 5.43 11.61 -7.20
N ALA A 24 6.37 12.21 -7.95
CA ALA A 24 6.43 12.07 -9.39
C ALA A 24 6.57 10.61 -9.88
N GLY A 25 7.21 9.74 -9.09
CA GLY A 25 7.40 8.33 -9.45
C GLY A 25 6.11 7.50 -9.34
N MET A 26 5.20 7.92 -8.46
CA MET A 26 3.93 7.25 -8.18
C MET A 26 2.71 7.95 -8.79
N LEU A 27 2.88 9.10 -9.43
CA LEU A 27 1.81 9.85 -10.11
C LEU A 27 1.03 9.01 -11.11
N LEU A 28 1.70 8.46 -12.12
CA LEU A 28 1.02 7.74 -13.20
C LEU A 28 0.26 6.51 -12.66
N PRO A 29 0.86 5.63 -11.84
CA PRO A 29 0.12 4.54 -11.21
C PRO A 29 -1.10 5.00 -10.40
N SER A 30 -0.99 6.12 -9.68
CA SER A 30 -2.09 6.67 -8.89
C SER A 30 -3.22 7.22 -9.78
N CYS A 31 -2.91 7.88 -10.90
CA CYS A 31 -3.92 8.28 -11.89
C CYS A 31 -4.68 7.07 -12.44
N TYR A 32 -3.95 5.98 -12.76
CA TYR A 32 -4.59 4.75 -13.23
C TYR A 32 -5.49 4.14 -12.16
N LEU A 33 -5.05 4.06 -10.90
CA LEU A 33 -5.89 3.57 -9.80
C LEU A 33 -7.15 4.42 -9.63
N GLY A 34 -7.03 5.75 -9.63
CA GLY A 34 -8.19 6.64 -9.55
C GLY A 34 -9.17 6.43 -10.72
N HIS A 35 -8.67 6.26 -11.94
CA HIS A 35 -9.49 5.90 -13.09
C HIS A 35 -10.18 4.54 -12.91
N GLN A 36 -9.49 3.52 -12.38
CA GLN A 36 -10.11 2.22 -12.09
C GLN A 36 -11.24 2.34 -11.08
N ILE A 37 -11.05 3.13 -10.01
CA ILE A 37 -12.07 3.37 -8.99
C ILE A 37 -13.31 3.99 -9.63
N LEU A 38 -13.14 5.07 -10.40
CA LEU A 38 -14.26 5.74 -11.08
C LEU A 38 -15.00 4.81 -12.06
N ALA A 39 -14.28 3.95 -12.76
CA ALA A 39 -14.87 3.03 -13.74
C ALA A 39 -15.67 1.87 -13.08
N MET A 40 -15.22 1.38 -11.93
CA MET A 40 -15.84 0.25 -11.21
C MET A 40 -16.91 0.68 -10.22
N GLU A 41 -16.77 1.85 -9.58
CA GLU A 41 -17.66 2.37 -8.53
C GLU A 41 -18.64 3.40 -9.12
N ARG A 42 -19.54 2.91 -9.99
CA ARG A 42 -20.44 3.78 -10.79
C ARG A 42 -21.50 4.52 -9.97
N GLU A 43 -21.94 3.93 -8.87
CA GLU A 43 -22.94 4.50 -7.96
C GLU A 43 -22.29 4.97 -6.64
N ARG A 44 -21.00 5.33 -6.70
CA ARG A 44 -20.26 5.86 -5.54
C ARG A 44 -20.91 7.11 -4.98
N ASP A 45 -20.74 7.29 -3.68
CA ASP A 45 -21.10 8.47 -2.91
C ASP A 45 -19.86 9.05 -2.20
N PHE A 46 -18.72 9.00 -2.90
CA PHE A 46 -17.44 9.49 -2.42
C PHE A 46 -16.61 10.10 -3.55
N ASP A 47 -15.78 11.07 -3.19
CA ASP A 47 -14.81 11.69 -4.09
C ASP A 47 -13.61 10.76 -4.30
N VAL A 48 -13.02 10.80 -5.50
CA VAL A 48 -11.73 10.17 -5.79
C VAL A 48 -10.70 11.28 -5.95
N ILE A 49 -9.67 11.27 -5.10
CA ILE A 49 -8.74 12.39 -4.97
C ILE A 49 -7.30 11.94 -5.24
N LEU A 50 -6.55 12.74 -6.01
CA LEU A 50 -5.10 12.60 -6.12
C LEU A 50 -4.39 13.84 -5.58
N CYS A 51 -3.57 13.64 -4.55
CA CYS A 51 -2.76 14.68 -3.93
C CYS A 51 -1.32 14.62 -4.47
N VAL A 52 -0.82 15.77 -4.89
CA VAL A 52 0.55 15.97 -5.39
C VAL A 52 1.19 17.17 -4.70
N THR A 53 2.52 17.22 -4.65
CA THR A 53 3.25 18.38 -4.10
C THR A 53 3.58 19.44 -5.16
N ASP A 54 3.47 19.08 -6.43
CA ASP A 54 3.70 19.98 -7.56
C ASP A 54 2.70 19.56 -8.64
N ARG A 55 1.72 20.41 -8.95
CA ARG A 55 0.72 20.07 -9.96
C ARG A 55 1.25 20.12 -11.39
N SER A 56 2.38 20.78 -11.63
CA SER A 56 2.96 20.92 -12.98
C SER A 56 3.43 19.60 -13.57
N ILE A 57 3.61 18.57 -12.73
CA ILE A 57 3.98 17.22 -13.16
C ILE A 57 2.81 16.42 -13.75
N ILE A 58 1.57 16.88 -13.56
CA ILE A 58 0.38 16.17 -14.06
C ILE A 58 0.30 16.35 -15.58
N PRO A 59 0.35 15.26 -16.37
CA PRO A 59 0.15 15.36 -17.81
C PRO A 59 -1.24 15.93 -18.13
N GLU A 60 -1.31 16.89 -19.05
CA GLU A 60 -2.56 17.55 -19.44
C GLU A 60 -3.71 16.55 -19.77
N PRO A 61 -3.50 15.46 -20.53
CA PRO A 61 -4.56 14.49 -20.81
C PRO A 61 -5.10 13.78 -19.56
N LEU A 62 -4.35 13.78 -18.46
CA LEU A 62 -4.76 13.16 -17.21
C LEU A 62 -5.53 14.12 -16.30
N LEU A 63 -5.56 15.43 -16.56
CA LEU A 63 -6.31 16.37 -15.70
C LEU A 63 -7.83 16.15 -15.76
N ASP A 64 -8.33 15.62 -16.88
CA ASP A 64 -9.77 15.49 -17.15
C ASP A 64 -10.30 14.04 -17.01
N ILE A 65 -9.59 13.16 -16.30
CA ILE A 65 -10.02 11.75 -16.13
C ILE A 65 -11.08 11.54 -15.03
N GLY A 66 -11.67 12.64 -14.53
CA GLY A 66 -12.75 12.62 -13.54
C GLY A 66 -12.30 12.51 -12.08
N ILE A 67 -11.00 12.59 -11.80
CA ILE A 67 -10.44 12.62 -10.44
C ILE A 67 -10.35 14.07 -9.96
N ARG A 68 -10.56 14.32 -8.67
CA ARG A 68 -10.25 15.59 -8.02
C ARG A 68 -8.74 15.68 -7.71
N TYR A 69 -8.06 16.72 -8.14
CA TYR A 69 -6.64 16.92 -7.87
C TYR A 69 -6.43 17.98 -6.79
N LEU A 70 -5.51 17.71 -5.87
CA LEU A 70 -5.07 18.65 -4.85
C LEU A 70 -3.57 18.87 -4.94
N GLU A 71 -3.15 20.14 -4.94
CA GLU A 71 -1.77 20.49 -4.70
C GLU A 71 -1.59 20.79 -3.21
N VAL A 72 -0.67 20.08 -2.58
CA VAL A 72 -0.41 20.12 -1.15
C VAL A 72 1.01 20.62 -0.93
N GLU A 73 1.12 21.71 -0.17
CA GLU A 73 2.40 22.19 0.32
C GLU A 73 2.66 21.58 1.71
N PRO A 74 3.56 20.59 1.82
CA PRO A 74 3.93 20.07 3.12
C PRO A 74 4.73 21.15 3.86
N GLY A 75 4.22 21.61 5.00
CA GLY A 75 4.91 22.50 5.92
C GLY A 75 6.25 21.93 6.43
N MET A 76 7.01 22.78 7.13
CA MET A 76 8.39 22.54 7.58
C MET A 76 8.57 21.38 8.56
N VAL A 77 7.50 20.70 8.98
CA VAL A 77 7.57 19.54 9.89
C VAL A 77 8.51 18.45 9.36
N PHE A 78 8.73 18.40 8.04
CA PHE A 78 9.69 17.47 7.42
C PHE A 78 11.14 17.93 7.43
N GLU A 79 11.42 19.20 7.72
CA GLU A 79 12.80 19.73 7.79
C GLU A 79 13.47 19.38 9.14
N ASP A 80 12.69 19.25 10.21
CA ASP A 80 13.16 18.89 11.56
C ASP A 80 13.16 17.38 11.83
N LEU A 81 12.51 16.60 10.97
CA LEU A 81 12.65 15.15 11.00
C LEU A 81 14.05 14.82 10.45
N PRO A 82 14.85 13.99 11.14
CA PRO A 82 16.19 13.70 10.68
C PRO A 82 16.14 13.22 9.23
N ASN A 83 16.81 13.98 8.35
CA ASN A 83 17.17 13.66 6.96
C ASN A 83 18.03 12.38 6.83
N SER A 84 17.84 11.43 7.73
CA SER A 84 18.10 10.04 7.43
C SER A 84 17.32 9.69 6.17
N GLU A 85 17.93 8.92 5.27
CA GLU A 85 17.30 8.33 4.08
C GLU A 85 16.03 7.49 4.40
N LEU A 86 15.59 7.49 5.66
CA LEU A 86 14.52 6.76 6.31
C LEU A 86 13.27 7.62 6.59
N ILE A 87 13.23 8.92 6.29
CA ILE A 87 12.00 9.70 6.43
C ILE A 87 11.73 10.37 5.09
N THR A 88 11.06 9.65 4.19
CA THR A 88 10.67 10.26 2.92
C THR A 88 9.44 11.15 3.15
N PRO A 89 9.48 12.43 2.72
CA PRO A 89 8.33 13.33 2.84
C PRO A 89 7.05 12.75 2.21
N ALA A 90 7.20 11.93 1.16
CA ALA A 90 6.09 11.26 0.49
C ALA A 90 5.33 10.26 1.39
N ALA A 91 6.03 9.54 2.28
CA ALA A 91 5.39 8.56 3.16
C ALA A 91 4.48 9.24 4.19
N TYR A 92 4.92 10.37 4.75
CA TYR A 92 4.15 11.14 5.72
C TYR A 92 3.16 12.12 5.10
N LEU A 93 3.25 12.40 3.80
CA LEU A 93 2.28 13.22 3.08
C LEU A 93 0.84 12.70 3.28
N ARG A 94 0.65 11.37 3.34
CA ARG A 94 -0.69 10.78 3.61
C ARG A 94 -1.30 11.25 4.92
N LEU A 95 -0.50 11.38 5.99
CA LEU A 95 -0.96 11.82 7.31
C LEU A 95 -1.28 13.31 7.31
N VAL A 96 -0.48 14.09 6.59
CA VAL A 96 -0.74 15.53 6.37
C VAL A 96 -2.04 15.73 5.61
N VAL A 97 -2.26 14.97 4.54
CA VAL A 97 -3.48 15.05 3.74
C VAL A 97 -4.71 14.67 4.56
N ILE A 98 -4.63 13.64 5.41
CA ILE A 98 -5.71 13.29 6.34
C ILE A 98 -6.11 14.49 7.21
N ASP A 99 -5.13 15.19 7.81
CA ASP A 99 -5.41 16.34 8.65
C ASP A 99 -5.94 17.55 7.86
N LEU A 100 -5.48 17.75 6.63
CA LEU A 100 -5.94 18.83 5.75
C LEU A 100 -7.37 18.62 5.22
N LEU A 101 -7.81 17.38 5.08
CA LEU A 101 -9.12 17.01 4.53
C LEU A 101 -10.22 16.86 5.59
N LYS A 102 -9.90 17.01 6.87
CA LYS A 102 -10.82 16.71 7.99
C LYS A 102 -12.11 17.53 8.03
N ASP A 103 -12.08 18.75 7.48
CA ASP A 103 -13.23 19.66 7.49
C ASP A 103 -14.15 19.44 6.27
N ASP A 104 -13.61 18.90 5.18
CA ASP A 104 -14.36 18.59 3.95
C ASP A 104 -15.00 17.19 4.01
N TYR A 105 -14.35 16.24 4.69
CA TYR A 105 -14.70 14.82 4.63
C TYR A 105 -14.79 14.22 6.04
N HIS A 106 -15.95 13.67 6.39
CA HIS A 106 -16.09 12.95 7.66
C HIS A 106 -15.37 11.60 7.63
N ARG A 107 -15.16 11.03 6.44
CA ARG A 107 -14.48 9.75 6.26
C ARG A 107 -13.58 9.70 5.05
N LEU A 108 -12.40 9.16 5.27
CA LEU A 108 -11.34 9.06 4.28
C LEU A 108 -10.86 7.62 4.17
N LEU A 109 -10.59 7.17 2.95
CA LEU A 109 -9.85 5.96 2.66
C LEU A 109 -8.58 6.33 1.89
N TYR A 110 -7.44 6.23 2.56
CA TYR A 110 -6.15 6.31 1.90
C TYR A 110 -5.84 4.99 1.19
N VAL A 111 -5.30 5.06 -0.03
CA VAL A 111 -4.74 3.91 -0.74
C VAL A 111 -3.40 4.28 -1.42
N ASP A 112 -2.38 3.42 -1.29
CA ASP A 112 -1.11 3.57 -2.01
C ASP A 112 -1.32 3.47 -3.53
N GLY A 113 -0.55 4.22 -4.31
CA GLY A 113 -0.67 4.26 -5.78
C GLY A 113 -0.24 2.98 -6.51
N ASP A 114 0.32 2.00 -5.82
CA ASP A 114 0.69 0.68 -6.34
C ASP A 114 -0.36 -0.41 -6.05
N ILE A 115 -1.56 0.02 -5.66
CA ILE A 115 -2.73 -0.83 -5.47
C ILE A 115 -3.50 -0.96 -6.79
N VAL A 116 -4.11 -2.13 -7.00
CA VAL A 116 -5.10 -2.38 -8.04
C VAL A 116 -6.43 -2.70 -7.41
N LEU A 117 -7.49 -2.01 -7.84
CA LEU A 117 -8.86 -2.37 -7.51
C LEU A 117 -9.27 -3.62 -8.30
N ARG A 118 -9.51 -4.73 -7.60
CA ARG A 118 -9.87 -6.02 -8.21
C ARG A 118 -11.36 -6.10 -8.53
N ARG A 119 -12.20 -5.38 -7.78
CA ARG A 119 -13.67 -5.39 -7.85
C ARG A 119 -14.23 -4.18 -7.08
N PRO A 120 -15.48 -3.77 -7.31
CA PRO A 120 -16.11 -2.74 -6.48
C PRO A 120 -16.32 -3.21 -5.04
N GLY A 121 -16.49 -2.26 -4.12
CA GLY A 121 -16.74 -2.46 -2.69
C GLY A 121 -16.27 -1.33 -1.77
N LEU A 122 -15.63 -0.28 -2.30
CA LEU A 122 -15.06 0.79 -1.46
C LEU A 122 -16.13 1.61 -0.74
N GLY A 123 -17.33 1.73 -1.33
CA GLY A 123 -18.47 2.38 -0.68
C GLY A 123 -18.91 1.64 0.59
N GLU A 124 -18.86 0.30 0.61
CA GLU A 124 -19.17 -0.52 1.78
C GLU A 124 -18.13 -0.29 2.89
N LEU A 125 -16.85 -0.32 2.54
CA LEU A 125 -15.75 -0.04 3.47
C LEU A 125 -15.89 1.35 4.09
N LEU A 126 -16.17 2.36 3.27
CA LEU A 126 -16.41 3.73 3.72
C LEU A 126 -17.70 3.84 4.55
N ALA A 127 -18.71 2.98 4.39
CA ALA A 127 -19.95 3.07 5.17
C ALA A 127 -19.86 2.38 6.54
N ALA A 128 -18.82 1.58 6.79
CA ALA A 128 -18.79 0.70 7.94
C ALA A 128 -18.64 1.41 9.29
N PRO A 129 -19.20 0.86 10.37
CA PRO A 129 -19.01 1.41 11.71
C PRO A 129 -17.54 1.36 12.13
N MET A 130 -17.05 2.43 12.76
CA MET A 130 -15.68 2.54 13.26
C MET A 130 -15.70 2.79 14.76
N GLU A 131 -14.94 1.99 15.52
CA GLU A 131 -14.72 2.16 16.96
C GLU A 131 -13.39 2.87 17.25
N HIS A 132 -12.46 2.79 16.30
CA HIS A 132 -11.18 3.49 16.33
C HIS A 132 -11.12 4.59 15.28
N ALA A 133 -10.27 5.60 15.49
CA ALA A 133 -10.09 6.69 14.53
C ALA A 133 -9.47 6.23 13.20
N VAL A 134 -8.61 5.20 13.25
CA VAL A 134 -7.88 4.68 12.09
C VAL A 134 -7.89 3.16 12.10
N TYR A 135 -8.08 2.57 10.92
CA TYR A 135 -7.98 1.13 10.68
C TYR A 135 -6.97 0.85 9.58
N ALA A 136 -6.25 -0.25 9.72
CA ALA A 136 -5.29 -0.74 8.74
C ALA A 136 -5.24 -2.27 8.78
N ALA A 137 -4.90 -2.91 7.66
CA ALA A 137 -4.86 -4.37 7.58
C ALA A 137 -3.49 -4.90 8.04
N PRO A 138 -3.38 -6.18 8.44
CA PRO A 138 -2.10 -6.79 8.76
C PRO A 138 -1.09 -6.72 7.62
N ASP A 139 0.16 -6.44 7.98
CA ASP A 139 1.31 -6.51 7.10
C ASP A 139 1.69 -7.96 6.82
N ALA A 140 2.27 -8.21 5.65
CA ALA A 140 2.73 -9.53 5.27
C ALA A 140 3.73 -10.13 6.25
N ALA A 141 4.56 -9.28 6.88
CA ALA A 141 5.49 -9.68 7.92
C ALA A 141 4.82 -10.49 9.03
N ASP A 142 3.55 -10.21 9.32
CA ASP A 142 2.81 -10.77 10.44
C ASP A 142 2.62 -12.28 10.34
N PHE A 143 2.38 -12.81 9.14
CA PHE A 143 2.14 -14.24 8.93
C PHE A 143 3.32 -14.95 8.24
N ARG A 144 4.53 -14.39 8.34
CA ARG A 144 5.75 -15.11 7.97
C ARG A 144 6.18 -16.01 9.12
N ALA A 145 6.64 -17.21 8.81
CA ALA A 145 7.20 -18.15 9.78
C ALA A 145 8.67 -17.85 10.12
N ASP A 146 9.30 -16.89 9.45
CA ASP A 146 10.64 -16.41 9.78
C ASP A 146 10.58 -15.27 10.82
N LYS A 147 11.75 -14.73 11.22
CA LYS A 147 11.85 -13.70 12.25
C LYS A 147 11.44 -12.29 11.80
N THR A 148 10.76 -12.16 10.67
CA THR A 148 10.42 -10.84 10.10
C THR A 148 9.43 -10.10 10.98
N TYR A 149 8.43 -10.80 11.53
CA TYR A 149 7.48 -10.20 12.47
C TYR A 149 8.19 -9.61 13.70
N GLU A 150 9.07 -10.37 14.34
CA GLU A 150 9.84 -9.92 15.51
C GLU A 150 10.81 -8.80 15.15
N HIS A 151 11.34 -8.80 13.93
CA HIS A 151 12.18 -7.70 13.44
C HIS A 151 11.40 -6.38 13.37
N TYR A 152 10.12 -6.41 12.97
CA TYR A 152 9.29 -5.21 12.86
C TYR A 152 8.76 -4.76 14.23
N THR A 153 8.38 -5.72 15.09
CA THR A 153 7.69 -5.45 16.34
C THR A 153 8.59 -5.28 17.55
N GLY A 154 9.73 -5.98 17.58
CA GLY A 154 10.67 -5.99 18.69
C GLY A 154 11.21 -4.60 19.03
N PRO A 155 11.76 -3.82 18.07
CA PRO A 155 12.26 -2.47 18.33
C PRO A 155 11.20 -1.52 18.90
N LEU A 156 9.93 -1.74 18.55
CA LEU A 156 8.80 -0.92 18.97
C LEU A 156 8.20 -1.38 20.31
N GLY A 157 8.64 -2.52 20.86
CA GLY A 157 8.11 -3.11 22.08
C GLY A 157 6.66 -3.56 21.95
N LEU A 158 6.23 -3.94 20.74
CA LEU A 158 4.88 -4.43 20.49
C LEU A 158 4.73 -5.85 21.03
N LYS A 159 3.55 -6.16 21.58
CA LYS A 159 3.27 -7.48 22.16
C LYS A 159 3.16 -8.54 21.06
N PRO A 160 3.46 -9.82 21.36
CA PRO A 160 3.33 -10.89 20.37
C PRO A 160 1.94 -11.01 19.75
N GLU A 161 0.88 -10.65 20.46
CA GLU A 161 -0.51 -10.74 19.99
C GLU A 161 -0.93 -9.57 19.09
N PHE A 162 -0.11 -8.51 19.01
CA PHE A 162 -0.40 -7.37 18.15
C PHE A 162 -0.21 -7.77 16.69
N PHE A 163 -1.20 -7.53 15.83
CA PHE A 163 -0.98 -7.68 14.39
C PHE A 163 -0.24 -6.46 13.86
N TYR A 164 0.94 -6.57 13.27
CA TYR A 164 1.59 -5.40 12.68
C TYR A 164 0.79 -4.96 11.44
N ARG A 165 0.45 -3.67 11.32
CA ARG A 165 -0.41 -3.15 10.24
C ARG A 165 0.40 -2.56 9.09
N ASN A 166 -0.04 -2.81 7.87
CA ASN A 166 0.47 -2.16 6.66
C ASN A 166 -0.15 -0.75 6.50
N SER A 167 0.65 0.28 6.21
CA SER A 167 0.17 1.66 6.09
C SER A 167 -0.37 2.03 4.71
N GLY A 168 -0.33 1.11 3.73
CA GLY A 168 -0.75 1.38 2.35
C GLY A 168 -2.25 1.48 2.14
N VAL A 169 -3.06 1.08 3.13
CA VAL A 169 -4.51 1.33 3.15
C VAL A 169 -4.89 1.76 4.55
N LEU A 170 -5.45 2.97 4.68
CA LEU A 170 -5.91 3.52 5.96
C LEU A 170 -7.37 3.97 5.81
N LEU A 171 -8.28 3.33 6.54
CA LEU A 171 -9.63 3.86 6.72
C LEU A 171 -9.62 4.78 7.93
N VAL A 172 -10.13 5.99 7.77
CA VAL A 172 -10.01 7.08 8.75
C VAL A 172 -11.37 7.74 8.99
N ASP A 173 -11.74 7.84 10.26
CA ASP A 173 -12.73 8.80 10.72
C ASP A 173 -12.01 10.13 10.95
N SER A 174 -12.21 11.09 10.06
CA SER A 174 -11.39 12.31 10.02
C SER A 174 -11.55 13.14 11.28
N LYS A 175 -12.78 13.16 11.83
CA LYS A 175 -13.08 13.91 13.05
C LYS A 175 -12.41 13.25 14.25
N ALA A 176 -12.59 11.94 14.43
CA ALA A 176 -11.96 11.21 15.53
C ALA A 176 -10.43 11.27 15.43
N ALA A 177 -9.87 11.20 14.23
CA ALA A 177 -8.43 11.32 14.00
C ALA A 177 -7.89 12.71 14.40
N ALA A 178 -8.63 13.77 14.08
CA ALA A 178 -8.28 15.14 14.48
C ALA A 178 -8.41 15.34 16.01
N GLU A 179 -9.52 14.91 16.62
CA GLU A 179 -9.78 15.02 18.05
C GLU A 179 -8.74 14.27 18.89
N THR A 180 -8.33 13.08 18.42
CA THR A 180 -7.30 12.24 19.07
C THR A 180 -5.88 12.55 18.61
N LYS A 181 -5.69 13.58 17.76
CA LYS A 181 -4.40 14.09 17.27
C LYS A 181 -3.52 13.00 16.64
N VAL A 182 -4.10 12.13 15.82
CA VAL A 182 -3.41 10.99 15.20
C VAL A 182 -2.12 11.42 14.49
N MET A 183 -2.19 12.41 13.60
CA MET A 183 -1.02 12.88 12.85
C MET A 183 0.12 13.30 13.80
N GLN A 184 -0.19 14.13 14.79
CA GLN A 184 0.83 14.63 15.74
C GLN A 184 1.43 13.48 16.57
N ARG A 185 0.60 12.55 17.07
CA ARG A 185 1.07 11.38 17.83
C ARG A 185 2.06 10.53 17.01
N VAL A 186 1.77 10.33 15.73
CA VAL A 186 2.63 9.54 14.83
C VAL A 186 3.94 10.27 14.56
N LEU A 187 3.90 11.58 14.29
CA LEU A 187 5.10 12.39 14.07
C LEU A 187 5.98 12.48 15.32
N ASP A 188 5.38 12.74 16.49
CA ASP A 188 6.09 12.77 17.78
C ASP A 188 6.76 11.42 18.07
N TYR A 189 6.04 10.32 17.82
CA TYR A 189 6.60 8.99 17.97
C TYR A 189 7.77 8.76 17.01
N ALA A 190 7.62 9.17 15.74
CA ALA A 190 8.65 9.03 14.73
C ALA A 190 9.93 9.78 15.14
N GLN A 191 9.80 11.03 15.58
CA GLN A 191 10.91 11.86 16.02
C GLN A 191 11.61 11.24 17.24
N ALA A 192 10.84 10.82 18.24
CA ALA A 192 11.35 10.23 19.48
C ALA A 192 11.96 8.83 19.30
N ASN A 193 11.61 8.10 18.24
CA ASN A 193 11.98 6.70 18.04
C ASN A 193 12.62 6.42 16.67
N HIS A 194 13.16 7.43 15.98
CA HIS A 194 13.62 7.31 14.59
C HIS A 194 14.57 6.12 14.35
N GLU A 195 15.49 5.82 15.28
CA GLU A 195 16.43 4.68 15.17
C GLU A 195 15.74 3.30 15.22
N LYS A 196 14.51 3.23 15.73
CA LYS A 196 13.72 2.00 15.87
C LYS A 196 12.77 1.76 14.69
N LEU A 197 12.62 2.73 13.79
CA LEU A 197 11.65 2.68 12.69
C LEU A 197 12.20 1.85 11.52
N VAL A 198 11.91 0.55 11.51
CA VAL A 198 12.28 -0.35 10.40
C VAL A 198 11.60 0.07 9.09
N HIS A 199 10.35 0.54 9.19
CA HIS A 199 9.50 0.96 8.06
C HIS A 199 8.90 2.34 8.27
N HIS A 200 9.72 3.31 8.66
CA HIS A 200 9.39 4.76 8.58
C HIS A 200 8.02 5.11 9.18
N ASP A 201 7.12 5.69 8.39
CA ASP A 201 5.74 6.04 8.74
C ASP A 201 4.93 4.84 9.22
N GLN A 202 5.08 3.67 8.60
CA GLN A 202 4.39 2.44 9.01
C GLN A 202 4.81 2.01 10.43
N SER A 203 6.11 2.07 10.74
CA SER A 203 6.60 1.79 12.09
C SER A 203 6.12 2.82 13.10
N ALA A 204 6.12 4.10 12.72
CA ALA A 204 5.64 5.17 13.58
C ALA A 204 4.13 5.04 13.87
N LEU A 205 3.32 4.73 12.85
CA LEU A 205 1.89 4.49 12.94
C LEU A 205 1.59 3.35 13.92
N ASN A 206 2.22 2.19 13.71
CA ASN A 206 2.03 1.03 14.58
C ASN A 206 2.48 1.29 16.02
N GLY A 207 3.61 1.98 16.21
CA GLY A 207 4.12 2.29 17.53
C GLY A 207 3.28 3.32 18.29
N ALA A 208 2.86 4.38 17.62
CA ALA A 208 2.10 5.49 18.20
C ALA A 208 0.64 5.14 18.51
N LEU A 209 0.05 4.27 17.68
CA LEU A 209 -1.37 3.89 17.75
C LEU A 209 -1.57 2.44 18.20
N LYS A 210 -0.58 1.79 18.82
CA LYS A 210 -0.65 0.36 19.17
C LYS A 210 -1.90 -0.08 19.94
N ASP A 211 -2.49 0.82 20.72
CA ASP A 211 -3.70 0.57 21.51
C ASP A 211 -4.98 1.13 20.86
N ASP A 212 -4.85 1.93 19.78
CA ASP A 212 -5.93 2.68 19.12
C ASP A 212 -6.02 2.41 17.60
N LEU A 213 -5.25 1.46 17.06
CA LEU A 213 -5.23 1.12 15.63
C LEU A 213 -6.15 -0.06 15.35
N GLY A 214 -7.30 0.25 14.75
CA GLY A 214 -8.28 -0.73 14.33
C GLY A 214 -7.70 -1.75 13.33
N LEU A 215 -8.24 -2.97 13.36
CA LEU A 215 -7.84 -4.06 12.48
C LEU A 215 -8.78 -4.13 11.28
N LEU A 216 -8.22 -4.00 10.08
CA LEU A 216 -8.95 -4.16 8.82
C LEU A 216 -8.73 -5.57 8.26
N SER A 217 -9.76 -6.15 7.62
CA SER A 217 -9.59 -7.41 6.89
C SER A 217 -8.50 -7.33 5.83
N LEU A 218 -7.77 -8.45 5.62
CA LEU A 218 -6.85 -8.62 4.48
C LEU A 218 -7.56 -8.43 3.13
N ARG A 219 -8.89 -8.53 3.08
CA ARG A 219 -9.72 -8.21 1.89
C ARG A 219 -9.45 -6.81 1.35
N TRP A 220 -9.17 -5.85 2.24
CA TRP A 220 -9.01 -4.44 1.91
C TRP A 220 -7.55 -4.03 1.70
N ASN A 221 -6.58 -4.91 1.93
CA ASN A 221 -5.16 -4.66 1.62
C ASN A 221 -4.43 -5.99 1.46
N PHE A 222 -4.70 -6.68 0.35
CA PHE A 222 -4.10 -7.97 0.07
C PHE A 222 -2.75 -7.80 -0.63
N GLN A 223 -1.68 -8.07 0.09
CA GLN A 223 -0.32 -7.90 -0.41
C GLN A 223 0.04 -9.01 -1.40
N VAL A 224 0.31 -8.65 -2.65
CA VAL A 224 0.59 -9.60 -3.73
C VAL A 224 2.01 -10.15 -3.58
N ILE A 225 2.15 -11.18 -2.77
CA ILE A 225 3.39 -11.90 -2.47
C ILE A 225 3.13 -13.41 -2.45
N GLU A 226 4.16 -14.20 -2.73
CA GLU A 226 4.11 -15.64 -2.49
C GLU A 226 4.57 -15.92 -1.05
N PRO A 227 3.93 -16.84 -0.31
CA PRO A 227 2.87 -17.77 -0.74
C PRO A 227 1.45 -17.24 -0.57
N LEU A 228 1.25 -15.99 -0.13
CA LEU A 228 -0.09 -15.48 0.22
C LEU A 228 -1.08 -15.57 -0.95
N MET A 229 -0.60 -15.50 -2.19
CA MET A 229 -1.41 -15.70 -3.40
C MET A 229 -2.22 -17.02 -3.40
N GLU A 230 -1.77 -18.07 -2.70
CA GLU A 230 -2.53 -19.33 -2.56
C GLU A 230 -3.86 -19.13 -1.81
N TRP A 231 -4.00 -18.03 -1.07
CA TRP A 231 -5.16 -17.68 -0.26
C TRP A 231 -6.08 -16.65 -0.93
N VAL A 232 -5.74 -16.19 -2.14
CA VAL A 232 -6.45 -15.08 -2.81
C VAL A 232 -7.93 -15.37 -3.01
N ASP A 233 -8.32 -16.60 -3.35
CA ASP A 233 -9.73 -16.95 -3.57
C ASP A 233 -10.50 -17.10 -2.25
N ARG A 234 -9.82 -17.50 -1.17
CA ARG A 234 -10.43 -17.62 0.17
C ARG A 234 -10.63 -16.26 0.83
N ILE A 235 -9.67 -15.36 0.71
CA ILE A 235 -9.76 -13.99 1.24
C ILE A 235 -10.63 -13.11 0.36
N ASP A 236 -10.66 -13.40 -0.94
CA ASP A 236 -11.45 -12.72 -1.94
C ASP A 236 -11.24 -11.19 -1.95
N PRO A 237 -10.02 -10.70 -2.24
CA PRO A 237 -9.69 -9.30 -2.00
C PRO A 237 -10.38 -8.33 -2.94
N VAL A 238 -10.65 -7.14 -2.41
CA VAL A 238 -11.09 -5.93 -3.14
C VAL A 238 -9.88 -5.14 -3.62
N LEU A 239 -8.87 -4.97 -2.77
CA LEU A 239 -7.64 -4.23 -3.08
C LEU A 239 -6.45 -5.18 -3.10
N LEU A 240 -5.72 -5.18 -4.23
CA LEU A 240 -4.47 -5.91 -4.40
C LEU A 240 -3.29 -4.94 -4.32
N HIS A 241 -2.46 -5.08 -3.30
CA HIS A 241 -1.33 -4.18 -3.03
C HIS A 241 -0.02 -4.80 -3.53
N PHE A 242 0.61 -4.16 -4.52
CA PHE A 242 1.87 -4.62 -5.12
C PHE A 242 3.09 -4.12 -4.34
N VAL A 243 3.16 -4.51 -3.06
CA VAL A 243 4.25 -4.16 -2.15
C VAL A 243 5.63 -4.51 -2.70
N GLY A 244 6.64 -3.75 -2.26
CA GLY A 244 8.04 -3.98 -2.64
C GLY A 244 8.36 -3.51 -4.06
N ARG A 245 9.44 -4.04 -4.63
CA ARG A 245 10.05 -3.47 -5.85
C ARG A 245 9.33 -3.83 -7.16
N GLN A 246 8.57 -4.92 -7.16
CA GLN A 246 7.97 -5.45 -8.36
C GLN A 246 6.59 -4.87 -8.62
N LYS A 247 6.56 -3.85 -9.47
CA LYS A 247 5.34 -3.13 -9.81
C LYS A 247 4.67 -3.67 -11.08
N PRO A 248 3.34 -3.71 -11.15
CA PRO A 248 2.61 -4.30 -12.29
C PRO A 248 2.89 -3.57 -13.60
N TRP A 249 3.04 -2.24 -13.59
CA TRP A 249 3.38 -1.45 -14.78
C TRP A 249 4.79 -1.71 -15.33
N ARG A 250 5.67 -2.36 -14.55
CA ARG A 250 7.02 -2.79 -14.97
C ARG A 250 7.14 -4.30 -15.14
N ALA A 251 6.03 -5.03 -15.02
CA ALA A 251 6.05 -6.48 -14.98
C ALA A 251 6.46 -7.09 -16.34
N PRO A 252 7.41 -8.05 -16.35
CA PRO A 252 7.79 -8.74 -17.58
C PRO A 252 6.64 -9.60 -18.08
N GLU A 253 6.55 -9.72 -19.41
CA GLU A 253 5.59 -10.58 -20.11
C GLU A 253 5.63 -12.02 -19.56
N GLY A 254 4.48 -12.57 -19.19
CA GLY A 254 4.33 -13.92 -18.64
C GLY A 254 4.44 -14.04 -17.11
N SER A 255 4.74 -12.97 -16.37
CA SER A 255 4.60 -12.95 -14.90
C SER A 255 3.13 -12.83 -14.47
N ILE A 256 2.77 -13.28 -13.27
CA ILE A 256 1.40 -13.11 -12.73
C ILE A 256 0.99 -11.64 -12.65
N ARG A 257 1.96 -10.74 -12.42
CA ARG A 257 1.76 -9.29 -12.37
C ARG A 257 1.47 -8.69 -13.75
N HIS A 258 1.86 -9.37 -14.84
CA HIS A 258 1.64 -8.92 -16.21
C HIS A 258 0.15 -8.88 -16.59
N VAL A 259 -0.70 -9.68 -15.95
CA VAL A 259 -2.15 -9.62 -16.17
C VAL A 259 -2.69 -8.23 -15.84
N TYR A 260 -2.17 -7.62 -14.78
CA TYR A 260 -2.55 -6.27 -14.37
C TYR A 260 -1.91 -5.18 -15.23
N ARG A 261 -0.74 -5.44 -15.82
CA ARG A 261 -0.06 -4.48 -16.71
C ARG A 261 -0.90 -4.05 -17.90
N ARG A 262 -1.71 -4.95 -18.46
CA ARG A 262 -2.55 -4.65 -19.64
C ARG A 262 -3.49 -3.47 -19.43
N GLY A 263 -4.03 -3.33 -18.22
CA GLY A 263 -4.90 -2.21 -17.88
C GLY A 263 -4.13 -0.88 -17.86
N TYR A 264 -2.92 -0.87 -17.30
CA TYR A 264 -2.02 0.28 -17.37
C TYR A 264 -1.70 0.61 -18.83
N ASP A 265 -1.23 -0.34 -19.62
CA ASP A 265 -0.86 -0.12 -21.03
C ASP A 265 -2.04 0.49 -21.82
N THR A 266 -3.26 -0.06 -21.64
CA THR A 266 -4.48 0.46 -22.31
C THR A 266 -4.78 1.88 -21.88
N PHE A 267 -4.85 2.14 -20.57
CA PHE A 267 -5.15 3.45 -20.03
C PHE A 267 -4.21 4.55 -20.54
N PHE A 268 -2.89 4.32 -20.50
CA PHE A 268 -1.96 5.37 -20.94
C PHE A 268 -1.94 5.55 -22.46
N ILE A 269 -2.12 4.48 -23.25
CA ILE A 269 -2.29 4.59 -24.70
C ILE A 269 -3.51 5.45 -25.03
N ASP A 270 -4.65 5.20 -24.38
CA ASP A 270 -5.90 5.92 -24.64
C ASP A 270 -5.79 7.42 -24.31
N HIS A 271 -4.91 7.79 -23.38
CA HIS A 271 -4.65 9.18 -22.98
C HIS A 271 -3.40 9.78 -23.61
N GLY A 272 -2.75 9.11 -24.57
CA GLY A 272 -1.56 9.61 -25.25
C GLY A 272 -0.33 9.79 -24.33
N VAL A 273 -0.29 9.10 -23.18
CA VAL A 273 0.79 9.15 -22.21
C VAL A 273 1.71 7.94 -22.40
N SER A 274 3.01 8.14 -22.37
CA SER A 274 3.97 7.04 -22.44
C SER A 274 4.29 6.50 -21.06
N LEU A 275 4.10 5.19 -20.86
CA LEU A 275 4.63 4.50 -19.69
C LEU A 275 6.17 4.44 -19.74
N PRO A 276 6.86 4.42 -18.59
CA PRO A 276 8.27 4.05 -18.54
C PRO A 276 8.46 2.67 -19.19
N ALA A 277 9.43 2.55 -20.10
CA ALA A 277 9.71 1.27 -20.75
C ALA A 277 10.02 0.19 -19.69
N PRO A 278 9.49 -1.05 -19.85
CA PRO A 278 9.85 -2.13 -18.95
C PRO A 278 11.36 -2.40 -19.06
N PRO A 279 12.02 -2.83 -17.97
CA PRO A 279 13.42 -3.24 -18.04
C PRO A 279 13.59 -4.35 -19.08
N ALA A 280 14.77 -4.39 -19.72
CA ALA A 280 15.06 -5.32 -20.81
C ALA A 280 14.69 -6.77 -20.44
N ARG A 281 14.10 -7.47 -21.41
CA ARG A 281 13.59 -8.86 -21.28
C ARG A 281 14.66 -9.74 -20.61
N ILE A 282 14.36 -10.35 -19.47
CA ILE A 282 15.15 -11.49 -18.98
C ILE A 282 15.11 -12.52 -20.10
N SER A 283 16.26 -12.90 -20.64
CA SER A 283 16.34 -13.72 -21.84
C SER A 283 15.53 -15.00 -21.69
N LYS A 284 14.81 -15.37 -22.76
CA LYS A 284 14.08 -16.65 -22.89
C LYS A 284 14.99 -17.90 -22.83
N SER A 285 16.28 -17.74 -22.54
CA SER A 285 17.24 -18.83 -22.32
C SER A 285 17.41 -19.23 -20.86
N SER A 286 16.73 -18.57 -19.92
CA SER A 286 16.77 -18.98 -18.51
C SER A 286 16.02 -20.30 -18.33
N LYS A 287 16.59 -21.20 -17.51
CA LYS A 287 16.07 -22.55 -17.19
C LYS A 287 14.64 -22.55 -16.59
N SER A 288 14.05 -21.38 -16.38
CA SER A 288 12.76 -21.05 -15.78
C SER A 288 11.58 -21.71 -16.50
N ALA A 289 11.58 -21.74 -17.85
CA ALA A 289 10.52 -22.44 -18.59
C ALA A 289 10.54 -23.97 -18.39
N ARG A 290 11.67 -24.52 -17.92
CA ARG A 290 11.86 -25.95 -17.63
C ARG A 290 11.55 -26.30 -16.17
N LEU A 291 11.61 -25.33 -15.25
CA LEU A 291 11.36 -25.52 -13.82
C LEU A 291 9.86 -25.46 -13.46
N ALA A 292 9.06 -24.74 -14.24
CA ALA A 292 7.59 -24.69 -14.09
C ALA A 292 6.86 -26.00 -14.45
N ARG A 293 7.58 -27.07 -14.81
CA ARG A 293 7.02 -28.34 -15.31
C ARG A 293 7.47 -29.60 -14.56
N ILE A 294 7.98 -29.50 -13.34
CA ILE A 294 8.36 -30.69 -12.57
C ILE A 294 7.68 -30.66 -11.19
N PRO A 295 6.52 -31.33 -11.02
CA PRO A 295 6.07 -31.74 -9.71
C PRO A 295 7.10 -32.75 -9.17
N GLY A 296 7.66 -32.50 -7.98
CA GLY A 296 8.45 -33.53 -7.27
C GLY A 296 9.96 -33.34 -7.16
N LYS A 297 10.48 -32.12 -6.97
CA LYS A 297 11.88 -31.91 -6.54
C LYS A 297 12.06 -31.28 -5.16
N ILE A 298 11.12 -31.54 -4.24
CA ILE A 298 11.28 -31.23 -2.81
C ILE A 298 12.41 -32.06 -2.17
N TRP A 299 12.88 -33.16 -2.79
CA TRP A 299 13.81 -34.09 -2.14
C TRP A 299 15.32 -33.88 -2.38
N ARG A 300 15.76 -32.83 -3.11
CA ARG A 300 17.21 -32.57 -3.34
C ARG A 300 17.81 -31.41 -2.53
N TYR A 301 17.02 -30.83 -1.62
CA TYR A 301 17.42 -29.67 -0.80
C TYR A 301 17.94 -30.03 0.60
N LEU A 302 18.00 -31.31 0.95
CA LEU A 302 18.31 -31.77 2.32
C LEU A 302 19.80 -31.95 2.67
N THR A 303 20.75 -31.52 1.83
CA THR A 303 22.19 -31.78 2.11
C THR A 303 23.15 -30.60 2.05
N ASN A 304 22.70 -29.38 1.67
CA ASN A 304 23.57 -28.20 1.71
C ASN A 304 22.79 -26.87 1.88
N PRO A 305 22.77 -26.30 3.10
CA PRO A 305 22.06 -25.04 3.40
C PRO A 305 22.53 -23.84 2.56
N ALA A 306 23.83 -23.73 2.27
CA ALA A 306 24.37 -22.62 1.47
C ALA A 306 23.92 -22.69 0.01
N LYS A 307 23.76 -23.90 -0.53
CA LYS A 307 23.25 -24.11 -1.90
C LYS A 307 21.75 -23.84 -1.98
N ALA A 308 20.99 -24.20 -0.95
CA ALA A 308 19.58 -23.86 -0.83
C ALA A 308 19.37 -22.33 -0.75
N LEU A 309 20.17 -21.64 0.08
CA LEU A 309 20.10 -20.18 0.20
C LEU A 309 20.47 -19.46 -1.10
N ARG A 310 21.51 -19.93 -1.82
CA ARG A 310 21.87 -19.38 -3.13
C ARG A 310 20.81 -19.64 -4.19
N ALA A 311 20.21 -20.83 -4.22
CA ALA A 311 19.13 -21.15 -5.16
C ALA A 311 17.84 -20.37 -4.85
N LYS A 312 17.52 -20.18 -3.56
CA LYS A 312 16.44 -19.32 -3.10
C LYS A 312 16.68 -17.88 -3.54
N LYS A 313 17.84 -17.30 -3.19
CA LYS A 313 18.22 -15.95 -3.62
C LYS A 313 18.20 -15.80 -5.13
N GLN A 314 18.74 -16.77 -5.88
CA GLN A 314 18.71 -16.75 -7.34
C GLN A 314 17.27 -16.79 -7.89
N TRP A 315 16.38 -17.62 -7.32
CA TRP A 315 14.98 -17.65 -7.71
C TRP A 315 14.26 -16.34 -7.34
N GLN A 316 14.55 -15.76 -6.18
CA GLN A 316 14.04 -14.46 -5.77
C GLN A 316 14.56 -13.34 -6.70
N ASP A 317 15.82 -13.39 -7.11
CA ASP A 317 16.40 -12.42 -8.06
C ASP A 317 15.79 -12.60 -9.47
N GLU A 318 15.54 -13.84 -9.90
CA GLU A 318 14.99 -14.19 -11.22
C GLU A 318 13.48 -13.94 -11.35
N THR A 319 12.72 -14.15 -10.28
CA THR A 319 11.26 -14.02 -10.28
C THR A 319 10.78 -12.74 -9.60
N GLY A 320 11.58 -12.20 -8.68
CA GLY A 320 11.26 -11.10 -7.75
C GLY A 320 10.18 -11.40 -6.74
N PHE A 321 9.84 -12.68 -6.53
CA PHE A 321 9.04 -13.10 -5.39
C PHE A 321 9.93 -13.30 -4.18
N GLU A 322 9.44 -12.90 -3.02
CA GLU A 322 10.01 -13.36 -1.78
C GLU A 322 9.44 -14.73 -1.45
N GLN A 323 10.29 -15.72 -1.16
CA GLN A 323 9.82 -17.04 -0.71
C GLN A 323 9.97 -17.12 0.79
N PHE A 324 8.87 -17.38 1.50
CA PHE A 324 8.86 -17.65 2.93
C PHE A 324 7.78 -18.67 3.25
N GLU A 325 7.88 -19.32 4.40
CA GLU A 325 6.81 -20.20 4.87
C GLU A 325 5.76 -19.37 5.60
N ILE A 326 4.47 -19.64 5.37
CA ILE A 326 3.39 -18.96 6.08
C ILE A 326 3.24 -19.58 7.47
N ASN A 327 3.15 -18.73 8.49
CA ASN A 327 2.68 -19.14 9.80
C ASN A 327 1.15 -19.28 9.77
N GLU A 328 0.66 -20.47 9.41
CA GLU A 328 -0.78 -20.73 9.24
C GLU A 328 -1.59 -20.46 10.50
N THR A 329 -1.02 -20.72 11.70
CA THR A 329 -1.71 -20.46 12.97
C THR A 329 -1.97 -18.96 13.13
N ARG A 330 -0.97 -18.13 12.82
CA ARG A 330 -1.09 -16.68 12.92
C ARG A 330 -1.96 -16.08 11.82
N LEU A 331 -1.85 -16.59 10.59
CA LEU A 331 -2.77 -16.21 9.51
C LEU A 331 -4.22 -16.55 9.87
N GLN A 332 -4.48 -17.74 10.41
CA GLN A 332 -5.82 -18.12 10.84
C GLN A 332 -6.32 -17.24 12.00
N ALA A 333 -5.46 -16.87 12.95
CA ALA A 333 -5.81 -15.91 13.99
C ALA A 333 -6.20 -14.52 13.44
N ILE A 334 -5.52 -14.04 12.39
CA ILE A 334 -5.90 -12.82 11.66
C ILE A 334 -7.28 -12.98 10.99
N LEU A 335 -7.53 -14.13 10.38
CA LEU A 335 -8.79 -14.41 9.71
C LEU A 335 -9.96 -14.56 10.70
N ASP A 336 -9.68 -15.05 11.92
CA ASP A 336 -10.68 -15.29 12.98
C ASP A 336 -10.93 -14.07 13.87
N ALA A 337 -9.95 -13.19 14.03
CA ALA A 337 -10.12 -11.94 14.78
C ALA A 337 -11.31 -11.18 14.21
N LYS A 338 -12.31 -10.82 15.05
CA LYS A 338 -13.53 -10.11 14.62
C LYS A 338 -13.16 -8.94 13.70
N GLN A 339 -13.24 -9.17 12.40
CA GLN A 339 -12.98 -8.17 11.38
C GLN A 339 -14.22 -7.27 11.45
N ALA A 340 -14.08 -6.09 12.04
CA ALA A 340 -15.17 -5.11 12.04
C ALA A 340 -15.49 -4.63 10.61
N LEU A 341 -14.66 -5.03 9.64
CA LEU A 341 -14.58 -4.61 8.26
C LEU A 341 -13.78 -5.60 7.41
#